data_AF-A0AAE3DIQ5-F1
#
_entry.id   AF-A0AAE3DIQ5-F1
#
_cell.length_a   1.000
_cell.length_b   1.000
_cell.length_c   1.000
_cell.angle_alpha   90.00
_cell.angle_beta   90.00
_cell.angle_gamma   90.00
#
_symmetry.space_group_name_H-M   'P 1'
#
loop_
_entity.id
_entity.type
_entity.pdbx_description
1 polymer ?
#
loop_
_entity_poly.entity_id
_entity_poly.type
_entity_poly.pdbx_seq_one_letter_code
_entity_poly.pdbx_strand_id
1 'polypeptide(L)'
;MEENTKKLITQRQFQRTAALDPRCKVALLIMIGCVSYFLNGEICSLVLVASFALFIAVGNGGKWAAKMLIFYIVIAYLNALLRYVSIPVLSVIMSVFGVTILKLVPIAMMGIWILHTTQMDDLMVSLQRMRLPQAVTIPLVVMFRYIPTLRIEYRMIRNTMDIRGIGDTVWKQLIHPLATIEYILIPLLMRCLKVTDELAASGTTRGLELEGKRYALNPVRFSWKEYAVTALGIVFLALLLFLDHTSIGEIIIWRV
;
A
#
# COMPACT_ATOMS: atom_id res chain seq x y z
N MET A 1 -3.32 -13.55 32.22
CA MET A 1 -2.68 -12.59 31.27
C MET A 1 -1.85 -13.29 30.20
N GLU A 2 -1.09 -14.34 30.54
CA GLU A 2 -0.31 -15.16 29.58
C GLU A 2 -1.14 -15.79 28.45
N GLU A 3 -2.38 -16.18 28.75
CA GLU A 3 -3.27 -16.77 27.76
C GLU A 3 -3.80 -15.73 26.75
N ASN A 4 -3.95 -14.47 27.18
CA ASN A 4 -4.30 -13.35 26.30
C ASN A 4 -3.10 -12.86 25.49
N THR A 5 -1.88 -12.88 26.03
CA THR A 5 -0.67 -12.57 25.24
C THR A 5 -0.37 -13.68 24.23
N LYS A 6 -0.53 -14.96 24.59
CA LYS A 6 -0.45 -16.06 23.62
C LYS A 6 -1.55 -15.96 22.56
N LYS A 7 -2.81 -15.64 22.93
CA LYS A 7 -3.88 -15.38 21.95
C LYS A 7 -3.58 -14.18 21.04
N LEU A 8 -2.98 -13.12 21.55
CA LEU A 8 -2.54 -11.95 20.75
C LEU A 8 -1.38 -12.29 19.81
N ILE A 9 -0.47 -13.20 20.20
CA ILE A 9 0.63 -13.68 19.35
C ILE A 9 0.11 -14.67 18.30
N THR A 10 -0.81 -15.56 18.65
CA THR A 10 -1.43 -16.54 17.73
C THR A 10 -2.44 -15.91 16.77
N GLN A 11 -3.17 -14.85 17.17
CA GLN A 11 -3.99 -14.04 16.25
C GLN A 11 -3.14 -13.22 15.26
N ARG A 12 -1.87 -12.92 15.59
CA ARG A 12 -0.94 -12.15 14.75
C ARG A 12 -0.24 -12.97 13.66
N GLN A 13 -0.44 -14.29 13.61
CA GLN A 13 0.07 -15.12 12.53
C GLN A 13 -0.77 -14.90 11.27
N PHE A 14 -0.34 -13.96 10.42
CA PHE A 14 -0.86 -13.83 9.07
C PHE A 14 -0.74 -15.18 8.34
N GLN A 15 -1.87 -15.73 7.88
CA GLN A 15 -1.94 -17.04 7.25
C GLN A 15 -1.47 -17.00 5.78
N ARG A 16 -0.69 -18.03 5.38
CA ARG A 16 -0.24 -18.43 4.03
C ARG A 16 0.13 -17.29 3.07
N THR A 17 -0.83 -16.65 2.42
CA THR A 17 -0.60 -15.61 1.40
C THR A 17 -0.24 -14.25 2.01
N ALA A 18 -0.74 -13.94 3.20
CA ALA A 18 -0.41 -12.69 3.90
C ALA A 18 1.00 -12.71 4.50
N ALA A 19 1.61 -13.88 4.63
CA ALA A 19 3.00 -14.06 5.06
C ALA A 19 4.02 -13.89 3.91
N LEU A 20 3.58 -13.52 2.69
CA LEU A 20 4.52 -13.21 1.62
C LEU A 20 5.39 -12.00 1.97
N ASP A 21 6.67 -12.07 1.58
CA ASP A 21 7.58 -10.93 1.66
C ASP A 21 6.96 -9.66 1.03
N PRO A 22 7.06 -8.49 1.69
CA PRO A 22 6.48 -7.25 1.20
C PRO A 22 6.94 -6.86 -0.20
N ARG A 23 8.17 -7.20 -0.58
CA ARG A 23 8.69 -6.96 -1.95
C ARG A 23 7.89 -7.68 -3.01
N CYS A 24 7.54 -8.94 -2.77
CA CYS A 24 6.76 -9.74 -3.72
C CYS A 24 5.36 -9.14 -3.87
N LYS A 25 4.76 -8.70 -2.77
CA LYS A 25 3.46 -8.04 -2.80
C LYS A 25 3.51 -6.72 -3.57
N VAL A 26 4.53 -5.88 -3.36
CA VAL A 26 4.73 -4.62 -4.10
C VAL A 26 5.02 -4.87 -5.57
N ALA A 27 5.84 -5.86 -5.92
CA ALA A 27 6.09 -6.25 -7.30
C ALA A 27 4.80 -6.70 -8.00
N LEU A 28 3.99 -7.55 -7.34
CA LEU A 28 2.68 -7.96 -7.86
C LEU A 28 1.75 -6.75 -8.03
N LEU A 29 1.70 -5.82 -7.08
CA LEU A 29 0.92 -4.58 -7.19
C LEU A 29 1.28 -3.77 -8.44
N ILE A 30 2.57 -3.57 -8.71
CA ILE A 30 3.04 -2.83 -9.89
C ILE A 30 2.64 -3.58 -11.18
N MET A 31 2.88 -4.89 -11.23
CA MET A 31 2.53 -5.72 -12.39
C MET A 31 1.02 -5.71 -12.67
N ILE A 32 0.19 -5.78 -11.62
CA ILE A 32 -1.27 -5.68 -11.71
C ILE A 32 -1.67 -4.31 -12.24
N GLY A 33 -1.06 -3.23 -11.74
CA GLY A 33 -1.34 -1.87 -12.21
C GLY A 33 -1.02 -1.70 -13.69
N CYS A 34 0.11 -2.22 -14.15
CA CYS A 34 0.45 -2.23 -15.57
C CYS A 34 -0.57 -3.04 -16.38
N VAL A 35 -0.85 -4.28 -16.01
CA VAL A 35 -1.75 -5.17 -16.76
C VAL A 35 -3.18 -4.62 -16.78
N SER A 36 -3.70 -4.13 -15.66
CA SER A 36 -5.03 -3.50 -15.57
C SER A 36 -5.17 -2.30 -16.52
N TYR A 37 -4.10 -1.54 -16.71
CA TYR A 37 -4.10 -0.42 -17.65
C TYR A 37 -4.16 -0.88 -19.11
N PHE A 38 -3.37 -1.90 -19.47
CA PHE A 38 -3.26 -2.41 -20.84
C PHE A 38 -4.43 -3.31 -21.28
N LEU A 39 -5.17 -3.90 -20.34
CA LEU A 39 -6.35 -4.69 -20.66
C LEU A 39 -7.46 -3.81 -21.24
N ASN A 40 -7.96 -4.21 -22.41
CA ASN A 40 -9.10 -3.58 -23.07
C ASN A 40 -10.38 -4.39 -22.91
N GLY A 41 -10.28 -5.73 -22.82
CA GLY A 41 -11.42 -6.61 -22.63
C GLY A 41 -12.03 -6.53 -21.23
N GLU A 42 -13.34 -6.31 -21.16
CA GLU A 42 -14.11 -6.31 -19.90
C GLU A 42 -14.06 -7.68 -19.20
N ILE A 43 -14.06 -8.78 -19.98
CA ILE A 43 -13.95 -10.15 -19.47
C ILE A 43 -12.58 -10.38 -18.83
N CYS A 44 -11.51 -9.99 -19.50
CA CYS A 44 -10.16 -10.14 -18.96
C CYS A 44 -9.96 -9.31 -17.68
N SER A 45 -10.56 -8.11 -17.62
CA SER A 45 -10.57 -7.28 -16.42
C SER A 45 -11.36 -7.93 -15.26
N LEU A 46 -12.53 -8.53 -15.54
CA LEU A 46 -13.30 -9.31 -14.58
C LEU A 46 -12.51 -10.50 -14.04
N VAL A 47 -11.87 -11.28 -14.91
CA VAL A 47 -11.05 -12.44 -14.55
C VAL A 47 -9.86 -12.02 -13.69
N LEU A 48 -9.22 -10.88 -14.03
CA LEU A 48 -8.15 -10.30 -13.21
C LEU A 48 -8.66 -9.96 -11.81
N VAL A 49 -9.77 -9.24 -11.66
CA VAL A 49 -10.30 -8.88 -10.34
C VAL A 49 -10.74 -10.11 -9.55
N ALA A 50 -11.40 -11.08 -10.19
CA ALA A 50 -11.86 -12.31 -9.54
C ALA A 50 -10.69 -13.18 -9.04
N SER A 51 -9.65 -13.36 -9.86
CA SER A 51 -8.46 -14.14 -9.49
C SER A 51 -7.69 -13.50 -8.32
N PHE A 52 -7.53 -12.17 -8.31
CA PHE A 52 -6.90 -11.49 -7.17
C PHE A 52 -7.81 -11.44 -5.94
N ALA A 53 -9.12 -11.33 -6.10
CA ALA A 53 -10.05 -11.46 -4.98
C ALA A 53 -9.94 -12.85 -4.33
N LEU A 54 -9.81 -13.91 -5.12
CA LEU A 54 -9.56 -15.27 -4.63
C LEU A 54 -8.20 -15.37 -3.91
N PHE A 55 -7.15 -14.80 -4.50
CA PHE A 55 -5.81 -14.76 -3.89
C PHE A 55 -5.82 -14.08 -2.51
N ILE A 56 -6.53 -12.95 -2.40
CA ILE A 56 -6.71 -12.21 -1.14
C ILE A 56 -7.58 -12.99 -0.15
N ALA A 57 -8.61 -13.69 -0.63
CA ALA A 57 -9.49 -14.50 0.22
C ALA A 57 -8.74 -15.62 0.94
N VAL A 58 -7.78 -16.28 0.26
CA VAL A 58 -6.91 -17.30 0.85
C VAL A 58 -5.98 -16.73 1.95
N GLY A 59 -5.62 -15.44 1.84
CA GLY A 59 -4.67 -14.77 2.72
C GLY A 59 -5.25 -14.06 3.94
N ASN A 60 -6.48 -14.35 4.36
CA ASN A 60 -7.18 -13.70 5.50
C ASN A 60 -7.93 -12.39 5.18
N GLY A 61 -8.20 -12.09 3.89
CA GLY A 61 -8.89 -10.88 3.44
C GLY A 61 -10.26 -11.09 2.78
N GLY A 62 -10.87 -12.28 2.90
CA GLY A 62 -12.01 -12.71 2.08
C GLY A 62 -13.24 -11.78 2.10
N LYS A 63 -13.64 -11.29 3.28
CA LYS A 63 -14.79 -10.36 3.39
C LYS A 63 -14.57 -9.06 2.60
N TRP A 64 -13.34 -8.56 2.64
CA TRP A 64 -12.97 -7.33 1.97
C TRP A 64 -12.78 -7.53 0.46
N ALA A 65 -12.17 -8.66 0.06
CA ALA A 65 -12.09 -9.06 -1.35
C ALA A 65 -13.49 -9.22 -1.99
N ALA A 66 -14.43 -9.87 -1.28
CA ALA A 66 -15.80 -10.00 -1.75
C ALA A 66 -16.49 -8.62 -1.92
N LYS A 67 -16.29 -7.70 -0.98
CA LYS A 67 -16.81 -6.32 -1.08
C LYS A 67 -16.27 -5.59 -2.32
N MET A 68 -14.97 -5.70 -2.58
CA MET A 68 -14.34 -5.06 -3.75
C MET A 68 -14.78 -5.72 -5.06
N LEU A 69 -14.97 -7.04 -5.09
CA LEU A 69 -15.49 -7.76 -6.24
C LEU A 69 -16.94 -7.36 -6.57
N ILE A 70 -17.81 -7.28 -5.56
CA ILE A 70 -19.20 -6.81 -5.74
C ILE A 70 -19.21 -5.36 -6.23
N PHE A 71 -18.38 -4.50 -5.64
CA PHE A 71 -18.24 -3.10 -6.08
C PHE A 71 -17.82 -2.99 -7.55
N TYR A 72 -16.87 -3.83 -7.99
CA TYR A 72 -16.47 -3.91 -9.39
C TYR A 72 -17.64 -4.29 -10.30
N ILE A 73 -18.37 -5.37 -9.96
CA ILE A 73 -19.50 -5.87 -10.78
C ILE A 73 -20.59 -4.81 -10.89
N VAL A 74 -20.92 -4.11 -9.80
CA VAL A 74 -21.91 -3.03 -9.79
C VAL A 74 -21.52 -1.89 -10.73
N ILE A 75 -20.25 -1.47 -10.71
CA ILE A 75 -19.77 -0.39 -11.59
C ILE A 75 -19.72 -0.84 -13.04
N ALA A 76 -19.29 -2.07 -13.31
CA ALA A 76 -19.28 -2.63 -14.67
C ALA A 76 -20.71 -2.70 -15.24
N TYR A 77 -21.67 -3.19 -14.46
CA TYR A 77 -23.08 -3.23 -14.82
C TYR A 77 -23.66 -1.84 -15.05
N LEU A 78 -23.37 -0.88 -14.17
CA LEU A 78 -23.87 0.48 -14.30
C LEU A 78 -23.32 1.15 -15.57
N ASN A 79 -22.04 0.98 -15.88
CA ASN A 79 -21.44 1.49 -17.12
C ASN A 79 -22.10 0.92 -18.37
N ALA A 80 -22.40 -0.38 -18.34
CA ALA A 80 -23.08 -1.03 -19.45
C ALA A 80 -24.52 -0.55 -19.63
N LEU A 81 -25.29 -0.44 -18.53
CA LEU A 81 -26.66 0.03 -18.58
C LEU A 81 -26.77 1.46 -19.12
N LEU A 82 -25.84 2.35 -18.73
CA LEU A 82 -25.82 3.71 -19.25
C LEU A 82 -25.43 3.78 -20.73
N ARG A 83 -24.60 2.86 -21.21
CA ARG A 83 -24.28 2.72 -22.64
C ARG A 83 -25.53 2.33 -23.44
N TYR A 84 -26.37 1.46 -22.88
CA TYR A 84 -27.65 1.04 -23.48
C TYR A 84 -28.66 2.19 -23.59
N VAL A 85 -28.84 2.96 -22.51
CA VAL A 85 -29.85 4.04 -22.43
C VAL A 85 -29.52 5.23 -23.36
N SER A 86 -28.34 5.27 -23.98
CA SER A 86 -28.00 6.17 -25.10
C SER A 86 -28.20 7.68 -24.83
N ILE A 87 -28.12 8.13 -23.58
CA ILE A 87 -28.13 9.57 -23.24
C ILE A 87 -26.73 10.14 -23.57
N PRO A 88 -26.58 11.03 -24.58
CA PRO A 88 -25.28 11.32 -25.18
C PRO A 88 -24.25 11.87 -24.19
N VAL A 89 -24.64 12.81 -23.33
CA VAL A 89 -23.72 13.47 -22.40
C VAL A 89 -23.37 12.57 -21.22
N LEU A 90 -24.36 11.87 -20.66
CA LEU A 90 -24.21 11.05 -19.46
C LEU A 90 -23.44 9.75 -19.76
N SER A 91 -23.64 9.19 -20.95
CA SER A 91 -22.92 8.01 -21.46
C SER A 91 -21.43 8.28 -21.67
N VAL A 92 -21.06 9.43 -22.25
CA VAL A 92 -19.64 9.79 -22.47
C VAL A 92 -18.90 10.02 -21.16
N ILE A 93 -19.49 10.80 -20.23
CA ILE A 93 -18.90 11.07 -18.92
C ILE A 93 -18.70 9.75 -18.16
N MET A 94 -19.74 8.93 -18.06
CA MET A 94 -19.65 7.69 -17.29
C MET A 94 -18.77 6.64 -17.97
N SER A 95 -18.68 6.59 -19.30
CA SER A 95 -17.72 5.71 -19.99
C SER A 95 -16.28 6.05 -19.62
N VAL A 96 -15.88 7.33 -19.64
CA VAL A 96 -14.51 7.73 -19.31
C VAL A 96 -14.22 7.54 -17.82
N PHE A 97 -15.07 8.05 -16.94
CA PHE A 97 -14.84 7.95 -15.49
C PHE A 97 -15.02 6.51 -14.99
N GLY A 98 -16.04 5.81 -15.48
CA GLY A 98 -16.36 4.45 -15.10
C GLY A 98 -15.30 3.44 -15.51
N VAL A 99 -14.80 3.50 -16.76
CA VAL A 99 -13.67 2.65 -17.18
C VAL A 99 -12.42 2.99 -16.38
N THR A 100 -12.16 4.27 -16.11
CA THR A 100 -11.02 4.68 -15.27
C THR A 100 -11.13 4.10 -13.86
N ILE A 101 -12.31 4.16 -13.24
CA ILE A 101 -12.56 3.59 -11.92
C ILE A 101 -12.37 2.07 -11.96
N LEU A 102 -12.92 1.37 -12.95
CA LEU A 102 -12.77 -0.08 -13.09
C LEU A 102 -11.30 -0.50 -13.20
N LYS A 103 -10.47 0.27 -13.91
CA LYS A 103 -9.02 0.02 -14.00
C LYS A 103 -8.27 0.28 -12.68
N LEU A 104 -8.77 1.20 -11.85
CA LEU A 104 -8.21 1.50 -10.52
C LEU A 104 -8.62 0.50 -9.44
N VAL A 105 -9.78 -0.17 -9.56
CA VAL A 105 -10.27 -1.13 -8.57
C VAL A 105 -9.26 -2.24 -8.22
N PRO A 106 -8.65 -2.99 -9.18
CA PRO A 106 -7.68 -4.03 -8.82
C PRO A 106 -6.43 -3.48 -8.12
N ILE A 107 -6.02 -2.26 -8.46
CA ILE A 107 -4.88 -1.58 -7.83
C ILE A 107 -5.22 -1.21 -6.39
N ALA A 108 -6.39 -0.60 -6.17
CA ALA A 108 -6.88 -0.26 -4.84
C ALA A 108 -7.11 -1.54 -4.00
N MET A 109 -7.63 -2.60 -4.62
CA MET A 109 -7.85 -3.90 -4.00
C MET A 109 -6.52 -4.49 -3.50
N MET A 110 -5.52 -4.61 -4.36
CA MET A 110 -4.22 -5.13 -3.94
C MET A 110 -3.53 -4.19 -2.94
N GLY A 111 -3.54 -2.87 -3.18
CA GLY A 111 -2.86 -1.88 -2.38
C GLY A 111 -3.35 -1.81 -0.93
N ILE A 112 -4.67 -1.75 -0.71
CA ILE A 112 -5.23 -1.72 0.64
C ILE A 112 -5.01 -3.05 1.35
N TRP A 113 -5.10 -4.19 0.65
CA TRP A 113 -4.75 -5.49 1.24
C TRP A 113 -3.29 -5.55 1.69
N ILE A 114 -2.35 -4.99 0.92
CA ILE A 114 -0.94 -4.87 1.31
C ILE A 114 -0.80 -4.04 2.58
N LEU A 115 -1.46 -2.88 2.65
CA LEU A 115 -1.41 -2.00 3.82
C LEU A 115 -1.96 -2.69 5.09
N HIS A 116 -2.99 -3.53 4.96
CA HIS A 116 -3.54 -4.28 6.10
C HIS A 116 -2.70 -5.50 6.50
N THR A 117 -2.00 -6.13 5.56
CA THR A 117 -1.26 -7.38 5.80
C THR A 117 0.25 -7.20 5.95
N THR A 118 0.76 -5.99 5.81
CA THR A 118 2.20 -5.70 5.85
C THR A 118 2.51 -4.83 7.04
N GLN A 119 3.33 -5.34 7.97
CA GLN A 119 3.81 -4.55 9.08
C GLN A 119 4.95 -3.63 8.64
N MET A 120 5.11 -2.50 9.33
CA MET A 120 6.20 -1.55 9.05
C MET A 120 7.57 -2.20 9.22
N ASP A 121 7.71 -3.11 10.19
CA ASP A 121 8.94 -3.85 10.44
C ASP A 121 9.30 -4.76 9.25
N ASP A 122 8.32 -5.50 8.72
CA ASP A 122 8.51 -6.33 7.53
C ASP A 122 8.90 -5.46 6.32
N LEU A 123 8.25 -4.31 6.15
CA LEU A 123 8.57 -3.36 5.08
C LEU A 123 10.00 -2.81 5.22
N MET A 124 10.44 -2.48 6.44
CA MET A 124 11.81 -2.02 6.72
C MET A 124 12.85 -3.09 6.38
N VAL A 125 12.62 -4.34 6.80
CA VAL A 125 13.47 -5.48 6.44
C VAL A 125 13.47 -5.69 4.92
N SER A 126 12.32 -5.49 4.29
CA SER A 126 12.16 -5.58 2.85
C SER A 126 12.96 -4.46 2.13
N LEU A 127 12.97 -3.24 2.64
CA LEU A 127 13.74 -2.15 2.04
C LEU A 127 15.25 -2.38 2.18
N GLN A 128 15.66 -2.95 3.32
CA GLN A 128 17.07 -3.30 3.59
C GLN A 128 17.70 -4.31 2.64
N ARG A 129 16.90 -5.07 1.88
CA ARG A 129 17.44 -5.98 0.86
C ARG A 129 16.93 -5.80 -0.54
N MET A 130 16.18 -4.72 -0.79
CA MET A 130 16.26 -4.19 -2.15
C MET A 130 17.72 -3.81 -2.38
N ARG A 131 18.27 -4.09 -3.57
CA ARG A 131 19.66 -3.76 -3.94
C ARG A 131 19.86 -2.25 -4.12
N LEU A 132 19.30 -1.46 -3.22
CA LEU A 132 19.44 -0.01 -3.16
C LEU A 132 20.74 0.32 -2.42
N PRO A 133 21.39 1.43 -2.79
CA PRO A 133 22.58 1.90 -2.10
C PRO A 133 22.25 2.14 -0.63
N GLN A 134 23.16 1.74 0.27
CA GLN A 134 22.94 1.88 1.72
C GLN A 134 22.74 3.33 2.15
N ALA A 135 23.28 4.29 1.40
CA ALA A 135 23.05 5.72 1.55
C ALA A 135 21.56 6.11 1.49
N VAL A 136 20.73 5.35 0.78
CA VAL A 136 19.28 5.59 0.67
C VAL A 136 18.51 4.70 1.65
N THR A 137 18.91 3.44 1.75
CA THR A 137 18.23 2.44 2.58
C THR A 137 18.26 2.78 4.07
N ILE A 138 19.41 3.21 4.61
CA ILE A 138 19.55 3.48 6.05
C ILE A 138 18.65 4.64 6.48
N PRO A 139 18.69 5.83 5.82
CA PRO A 139 17.78 6.93 6.18
C PRO A 139 16.31 6.56 6.08
N LEU A 140 15.89 5.81 5.04
CA LEU A 140 14.49 5.42 4.89
C LEU A 140 14.01 4.52 6.04
N VAL A 141 14.82 3.54 6.45
CA VAL A 141 14.51 2.67 7.59
C VAL A 141 14.40 3.47 8.88
N VAL A 142 15.32 4.43 9.09
CA VAL A 142 15.28 5.36 10.22
C VAL A 142 14.00 6.20 10.20
N MET A 143 13.63 6.76 9.04
CA MET A 143 12.39 7.53 8.88
C MET A 143 11.16 6.69 9.27
N PHE A 144 11.04 5.46 8.76
CA PHE A 144 9.91 4.59 9.10
C PHE A 144 9.84 4.25 10.60
N ARG A 145 10.99 4.08 11.25
CA ARG A 145 11.05 3.84 12.70
C ARG A 145 10.78 5.11 13.52
N TYR A 146 11.08 6.29 12.98
CA TYR A 146 10.90 7.56 13.68
C TYR A 146 9.50 8.14 13.52
N ILE A 147 8.77 7.83 12.43
CA ILE A 147 7.38 8.27 12.21
C ILE A 147 6.45 7.97 13.42
N PRO A 148 6.46 6.75 14.02
CA PRO A 148 5.68 6.47 15.22
C PRO A 148 6.02 7.40 16.38
N THR A 149 7.31 7.66 16.61
CA THR A 149 7.80 8.56 17.66
C THR A 149 7.40 10.01 17.38
N LEU A 150 7.55 10.48 16.14
CA LEU A 150 7.10 11.80 15.71
C LEU A 150 5.63 12.05 15.97
N ARG A 151 4.78 11.04 15.75
CA ARG A 151 3.35 11.12 16.06
C ARG A 151 3.09 11.31 17.57
N ILE A 152 3.91 10.69 18.42
CA ILE A 152 3.83 10.84 19.87
C ILE A 152 4.28 12.25 20.27
N GLU A 153 5.42 12.71 19.75
CA GLU A 153 5.94 14.06 20.03
C GLU A 153 4.97 15.16 19.56
N TYR A 154 4.40 15.02 18.35
CA TYR A 154 3.35 15.90 17.86
C TYR A 154 2.15 15.96 18.81
N ARG A 155 1.69 14.80 19.29
CA ARG A 155 0.55 14.72 20.22
C ARG A 155 0.89 15.36 21.57
N MET A 156 2.11 15.16 22.08
CA MET A 156 2.55 15.78 23.33
C MET A 156 2.60 17.32 23.23
N ILE A 157 3.14 17.85 22.12
CA ILE A 157 3.17 19.29 21.87
C ILE A 157 1.74 19.83 21.76
N ARG A 158 0.87 19.15 21.00
CA ARG A 158 -0.53 19.55 20.85
C ARG A 158 -1.27 19.55 22.19
N ASN A 159 -1.12 18.51 23.00
CA ASN A 159 -1.74 18.43 24.33
C ASN A 159 -1.21 19.55 25.25
N THR A 160 0.06 19.94 25.11
CA THR A 160 0.63 21.04 25.90
C THR A 160 0.03 22.40 25.51
N MET A 161 -0.27 22.60 24.23
CA MET A 161 -0.89 23.83 23.72
C MET A 161 -2.38 23.89 24.05
N ASP A 162 -3.07 22.75 24.05
CA ASP A 162 -4.44 22.58 24.55
C ASP A 162 -4.53 23.05 26.03
N ILE A 163 -3.63 22.59 26.91
CA ILE A 163 -3.55 23.06 28.32
C ILE A 163 -3.36 24.59 28.42
N ARG A 164 -2.67 25.21 27.45
CA ARG A 164 -2.45 26.66 27.41
C ARG A 164 -3.64 27.44 26.84
N GLY A 165 -4.75 26.76 26.50
CA GLY A 165 -5.96 27.36 25.93
C GLY A 165 -5.85 27.69 24.43
N ILE A 166 -4.80 27.22 23.75
CA ILE A 166 -4.58 27.48 22.32
C ILE A 166 -5.21 26.36 21.49
N GLY A 167 -6.53 26.49 21.30
CA GLY A 167 -7.30 25.98 20.16
C GLY A 167 -7.32 24.46 19.91
N ASP A 168 -8.30 23.77 20.50
CA ASP A 168 -8.56 22.34 20.29
C ASP A 168 -9.09 22.00 18.89
N THR A 169 -9.69 22.98 18.20
CA THR A 169 -10.44 22.76 16.96
C THR A 169 -9.56 22.91 15.72
N VAL A 170 -9.53 21.90 14.86
CA VAL A 170 -8.85 21.90 13.54
C VAL A 170 -9.22 23.13 12.70
N TRP A 171 -10.44 23.65 12.84
CA TRP A 171 -10.91 24.88 12.19
C TRP A 171 -10.14 26.14 12.61
N LYS A 172 -9.89 26.33 13.91
CA LYS A 172 -9.10 27.47 14.41
C LYS A 172 -7.63 27.38 13.96
N GLN A 173 -7.12 26.16 13.88
CA GLN A 173 -5.77 25.86 13.38
C GLN A 173 -5.61 26.26 11.90
N LEU A 174 -6.66 26.08 11.09
CA LEU A 174 -6.67 26.47 9.67
C LEU A 174 -6.82 28.00 9.47
N ILE A 175 -7.62 28.64 10.32
CA ILE A 175 -7.90 30.09 10.24
C ILE A 175 -6.70 30.94 10.71
N HIS A 176 -5.89 30.42 11.65
CA HIS A 176 -4.68 31.10 12.13
C HIS A 176 -3.41 30.27 11.85
N PRO A 177 -2.94 30.27 10.59
CA PRO A 177 -1.78 29.46 10.18
C PRO A 177 -0.48 29.90 10.86
N LEU A 178 -0.30 31.21 11.12
CA LEU A 178 0.88 31.75 11.81
C LEU A 178 1.02 31.21 13.23
N ALA A 179 -0.08 31.18 13.99
CA ALA A 179 -0.09 30.61 15.34
C ALA A 179 0.22 29.11 15.32
N THR A 180 -0.30 28.37 14.33
CA THR A 180 0.01 26.94 14.17
C THR A 180 1.49 26.70 13.90
N ILE A 181 2.11 27.54 13.08
CA ILE A 181 3.54 27.47 12.81
C ILE A 181 4.33 27.69 14.10
N GLU A 182 4.04 28.78 14.82
CA GLU A 182 4.79 29.16 16.01
C GLU A 182 4.64 28.18 17.18
N TYR A 183 3.40 27.73 17.46
CA TYR A 183 3.11 26.92 18.66
C TYR A 183 3.25 25.41 18.45
N ILE A 184 3.18 24.91 17.21
CA ILE A 184 3.25 23.47 16.93
C ILE A 184 4.44 23.14 16.03
N LEU A 185 4.58 23.82 14.89
CA LEU A 185 5.59 23.45 13.89
C LEU A 185 7.01 23.79 14.35
N ILE A 186 7.27 25.00 14.86
CA ILE A 186 8.61 25.41 15.30
C ILE A 186 9.12 24.50 16.43
N PRO A 187 8.38 24.22 17.52
CA PRO A 187 8.84 23.31 18.56
C PRO A 187 9.10 21.88 18.05
N LEU A 188 8.24 21.38 17.15
CA LEU A 188 8.41 20.07 16.54
C LEU A 188 9.67 20.02 15.68
N LEU A 189 9.93 21.04 14.85
CA LEU A 189 11.14 21.13 14.04
C LEU A 189 12.40 21.18 14.91
N MET A 190 12.40 21.99 15.98
CA MET A 190 13.52 22.04 16.92
C MET A 190 13.78 20.69 17.59
N ARG A 191 12.73 19.91 17.88
CA ARG A 191 12.84 18.55 18.41
C ARG A 191 13.44 17.61 17.37
N CYS A 192 12.95 17.64 16.14
CA CYS A 192 13.48 16.85 15.02
C CYS A 192 14.96 17.14 14.75
N LEU A 193 15.38 18.41 14.80
CA LEU A 193 16.78 18.79 14.62
C LEU A 193 17.67 18.17 15.70
N LYS A 194 17.29 18.30 16.97
CA LYS A 194 18.04 17.68 18.09
C LYS A 194 18.14 16.16 17.95
N VAL A 195 17.04 15.50 17.61
CA VAL A 195 17.04 14.04 17.40
C VAL A 195 17.94 13.66 16.22
N THR A 196 17.95 14.47 15.15
CA THR A 196 18.82 14.23 13.99
C THR A 196 20.30 14.34 14.39
N ASP A 197 20.68 15.35 15.17
CA ASP A 197 22.05 15.52 15.67
C ASP A 197 22.46 14.36 16.58
N GLU A 198 21.59 13.93 17.50
CA GLU A 198 21.80 12.76 18.35
C GLU A 198 21.96 11.47 17.51
N LEU A 199 21.18 11.32 16.45
CA LEU A 199 21.25 10.17 15.55
C LEU A 199 22.54 10.18 14.72
N ALA A 200 22.98 11.35 14.26
CA ALA A 200 24.23 11.53 13.53
C ALA A 200 25.43 11.23 14.44
N ALA A 201 25.45 11.75 15.67
CA ALA A 201 26.47 11.44 16.67
C ALA A 201 26.47 9.93 17.03
N SER A 202 25.30 9.31 17.16
CA SER A 202 25.20 7.87 17.39
C SER A 202 25.66 7.04 16.19
N GLY A 203 25.38 7.50 14.96
CA GLY A 203 25.81 6.86 13.73
C GLY A 203 27.33 6.89 13.56
N THR A 204 27.94 8.07 13.75
CA THR A 204 29.40 8.27 13.65
C THR A 204 30.15 7.44 14.67
N THR A 205 29.73 7.45 15.94
CA THR A 205 30.34 6.63 17.02
C THR A 205 30.19 5.12 16.78
N ARG A 206 29.17 4.67 16.06
CA ARG A 206 28.98 3.27 15.63
C ARG A 206 29.72 2.91 14.34
N GLY A 207 30.51 3.84 13.77
CA GLY A 207 31.28 3.60 12.57
C GLY A 207 30.45 3.56 11.29
N LEU A 208 29.31 4.26 11.24
CA LEU A 208 28.43 4.28 10.07
C LEU A 208 29.07 4.96 8.83
N GLU A 209 30.11 5.77 9.05
CA GLU A 209 30.91 6.44 8.01
C GLU A 209 32.08 5.60 7.48
N LEU A 210 32.40 4.45 8.10
CA LEU A 210 33.50 3.61 7.65
C LEU A 210 33.18 2.96 6.29
N GLU A 211 34.13 3.02 5.35
CA GLU A 211 34.05 2.42 4.00
C GLU A 211 34.29 0.90 3.98
N GLY A 212 34.19 0.24 5.13
CA GLY A 212 34.39 -1.21 5.25
C GLY A 212 33.21 -2.05 4.73
N LYS A 213 33.49 -3.32 4.45
CA LYS A 213 32.46 -4.32 4.09
C LYS A 213 31.48 -4.51 5.24
N ARG A 214 30.21 -4.12 5.03
CA ARG A 214 29.15 -4.20 6.05
C ARG A 214 28.46 -5.57 6.02
N TYR A 215 28.18 -6.13 7.20
CA TYR A 215 27.49 -7.41 7.35
C TYR A 215 26.11 -7.20 7.99
N ALA A 216 25.09 -7.87 7.46
CA ALA A 216 23.75 -7.85 8.01
C ALA A 216 23.63 -8.89 9.13
N LEU A 217 23.24 -8.48 10.34
CA LEU A 217 23.09 -9.35 11.51
C LEU A 217 22.06 -10.48 11.27
N ASN A 218 20.97 -10.15 10.58
CA ASN A 218 19.99 -11.14 10.14
C ASN A 218 20.17 -11.42 8.65
N PRO A 219 20.52 -12.65 8.22
CA PRO A 219 20.57 -13.01 6.81
C PRO A 219 19.18 -13.46 6.32
N VAL A 220 18.32 -12.53 5.90
CA VAL A 220 17.06 -12.87 5.22
C VAL A 220 17.28 -13.24 3.74
N ARG A 221 16.88 -14.46 3.41
CA ARG A 221 16.94 -15.04 2.07
C ARG A 221 15.51 -15.18 1.57
N PHE A 222 15.29 -14.98 0.29
CA PHE A 222 14.01 -15.32 -0.33
C PHE A 222 13.74 -16.80 -0.11
N SER A 223 12.54 -17.11 0.37
CA SER A 223 12.05 -18.47 0.44
C SER A 223 11.66 -18.92 -0.96
N TRP A 224 11.83 -20.22 -1.26
CA TRP A 224 11.45 -20.77 -2.57
C TRP A 224 9.96 -20.52 -2.91
N LYS A 225 9.12 -20.46 -1.87
CA LYS A 225 7.67 -20.18 -1.99
C LYS A 225 7.39 -18.80 -2.59
N GLU A 226 8.23 -17.81 -2.28
CA GLU A 226 8.06 -16.44 -2.76
C GLU A 226 8.41 -16.32 -4.24
N TYR A 227 9.46 -17.03 -4.67
CA TYR A 227 9.79 -17.19 -6.08
C TYR A 227 8.66 -17.90 -6.85
N ALA A 228 8.11 -18.97 -6.30
CA ALA A 228 7.03 -19.71 -6.94
C ALA A 228 5.77 -18.84 -7.12
N VAL A 229 5.35 -18.10 -6.09
CA VAL A 229 4.15 -17.25 -6.15
C VAL A 229 4.34 -16.07 -7.10
N THR A 230 5.52 -15.42 -7.09
CA THR A 230 5.81 -14.32 -8.02
C THR A 230 5.90 -14.79 -9.46
N ALA A 231 6.58 -15.91 -9.73
CA ALA A 231 6.66 -16.48 -11.08
C ALA A 231 5.28 -16.88 -11.61
N LEU A 232 4.46 -17.57 -10.80
CA LEU A 232 3.10 -17.96 -11.18
C LEU A 232 2.24 -16.72 -11.46
N GLY A 233 2.35 -15.68 -10.63
CA GLY A 233 1.66 -14.40 -10.85
C GLY A 233 2.05 -13.73 -12.17
N ILE A 234 3.34 -13.71 -12.50
CA ILE A 234 3.83 -13.15 -13.78
C ILE A 234 3.30 -13.95 -14.97
N VAL A 235 3.36 -15.29 -14.91
CA VAL A 235 2.86 -16.16 -15.98
C VAL A 235 1.36 -15.96 -16.18
N PHE A 236 0.58 -15.89 -15.09
CA PHE A 236 -0.85 -15.64 -15.15
C PHE A 236 -1.19 -14.28 -15.80
N LEU A 237 -0.48 -13.22 -15.40
CA LEU A 237 -0.67 -11.88 -15.96
C LEU A 237 -0.29 -11.80 -17.44
N ALA A 238 0.82 -12.44 -17.84
CA ALA A 238 1.24 -12.52 -19.23
C ALA A 238 0.24 -13.29 -20.09
N LEU A 239 -0.29 -14.40 -19.57
CA LEU A 239 -1.31 -15.20 -20.24
C LEU A 239 -2.62 -14.40 -20.42
N LEU A 240 -3.03 -13.62 -19.41
CA LEU A 240 -4.18 -12.72 -19.53
C LEU A 240 -3.99 -11.67 -20.62
N LEU A 241 -2.82 -11.03 -20.69
CA LEU A 241 -2.52 -10.07 -21.77
C LEU A 241 -2.50 -10.74 -23.14
N PHE A 242 -1.95 -11.95 -23.23
CA PHE A 242 -1.95 -12.70 -24.48
C PHE A 242 -3.37 -13.06 -24.93
N LEU A 243 -4.22 -13.54 -24.02
CA LEU A 243 -5.63 -13.85 -24.30
C LEU A 243 -6.44 -12.63 -24.73
N ASP A 244 -6.17 -11.46 -24.13
CA ASP A 244 -6.78 -10.19 -24.52
C ASP A 244 -6.41 -9.84 -25.97
N HIS A 245 -5.15 -10.07 -26.36
CA HIS A 245 -4.65 -9.80 -27.71
C HIS A 245 -5.11 -10.83 -28.76
N THR A 246 -5.33 -12.11 -28.39
CA THR A 246 -5.55 -13.16 -29.40
C THR A 246 -7.01 -13.47 -29.75
N SER A 247 -7.99 -13.37 -28.84
CA SER A 247 -9.39 -13.76 -29.20
C SER A 247 -10.52 -13.26 -28.29
N ILE A 248 -10.27 -12.88 -27.02
CA ILE A 248 -11.36 -12.59 -26.06
C ILE A 248 -11.63 -11.07 -25.90
N GLY A 249 -10.71 -10.21 -26.34
CA GLY A 249 -10.87 -8.75 -26.28
C GLY A 249 -12.03 -8.20 -27.12
N GLU A 250 -12.48 -8.93 -28.15
CA GLU A 250 -13.63 -8.52 -28.98
C GLU A 250 -15.00 -8.91 -28.39
N ILE A 251 -15.03 -9.78 -27.36
CA ILE A 251 -16.27 -10.23 -26.73
C ILE A 251 -16.69 -9.19 -25.68
N ILE A 252 -17.29 -8.11 -26.17
CA ILE A 252 -17.99 -7.10 -25.36
C ILE A 252 -19.33 -7.72 -24.93
N ILE A 253 -19.43 -8.17 -23.67
CA ILE A 253 -20.67 -8.76 -23.11
C ILE A 253 -21.85 -7.79 -23.21
N TRP A 254 -21.58 -6.49 -23.25
CA TRP A 254 -22.58 -5.42 -23.26
C TRP A 254 -22.79 -4.78 -24.63
N ARG A 255 -22.70 -5.58 -25.70
CA ARG A 255 -23.25 -5.21 -27.01
C ARG A 255 -24.67 -5.77 -27.13
N VAL A 256 -25.58 -5.22 -26.34
CA VAL A 256 -27.03 -5.27 -26.59
C VAL A 256 -27.52 -3.85 -26.53
#